data_AF-A0A0Q8I942-F1
#
_entry.id   AF-A0A0Q8I942-F1
#
_cell.length_a   1.000
_cell.length_b   1.000
_cell.length_c   1.000
_cell.angle_alpha   90.00
_cell.angle_beta   90.00
_cell.angle_gamma   90.00
#
_symmetry.space_group_name_H-M   'P 1'
#
loop_
_entity.id
_entity.type
_entity.pdbx_description
1 polymer ?
#
loop_
_entity_poly.entity_id
_entity_poly.type
_entity_poly.pdbx_seq_one_letter_code
_entity_poly.pdbx_strand_id
1 'polypeptide(L)'
;MDFNQFKDMVDALDGVEVCLPQDIDDNEHDIHLDAGTRVVHGDEALAYFRVRYGISGGIDPNRTRRQQAFIGSMISRALTAGILARPDKVLSFMNAATSSLQTNFKGIAPMADLAFNARKVGADNIKFVTTPWTFSDKVSAGIEWTEGVERLWALARDDKPLTAEFRKDALSAGDGTDGTSTDPSAPGSASATTDGSSAGTPRESTGPDGSGGSDGLSTSGREAAGLCT
;
A
#
# COMPACT_ATOMS: atom_id res chain seq x y z
N MET A 1 12.93 13.45 0.36
CA MET A 1 13.26 12.02 0.43
C MET A 1 14.14 11.64 -0.74
N ASP A 2 15.32 11.14 -0.43
CA ASP A 2 16.15 10.40 -1.38
C ASP A 2 15.88 8.89 -1.27
N PHE A 3 16.55 8.10 -2.10
CA PHE A 3 16.34 6.66 -2.17
C PHE A 3 16.95 5.87 -1.02
N ASN A 4 18.06 6.30 -0.45
CA ASN A 4 18.67 5.59 0.69
C ASN A 4 17.78 5.73 1.92
N GLN A 5 17.26 6.94 2.11
CA GLN A 5 16.27 7.25 3.12
C GLN A 5 15.00 6.40 3.05
N PHE A 6 14.52 6.10 1.83
CA PHE A 6 13.40 5.17 1.65
C PHE A 6 13.75 3.76 2.12
N LYS A 7 14.93 3.25 1.75
CA LYS A 7 15.43 1.93 2.18
C LYS A 7 15.53 1.85 3.70
N ASP A 8 16.11 2.86 4.33
CA ASP A 8 16.27 2.92 5.80
C ASP A 8 14.92 2.78 6.52
N MET A 9 13.86 3.42 6.00
CA MET A 9 12.52 3.29 6.57
C MET A 9 11.95 1.87 6.40
N VAL A 10 12.15 1.24 5.25
CA VAL A 10 11.70 -0.14 4.99
C VAL A 10 12.43 -1.12 5.92
N ASP A 11 13.76 -0.99 6.03
CA ASP A 11 14.59 -1.89 6.83
C ASP A 11 14.36 -1.69 8.33
N ALA A 12 14.02 -0.48 8.77
CA ALA A 12 13.59 -0.22 10.15
C ALA A 12 12.32 -0.99 10.56
N LEU A 13 11.49 -1.39 9.59
CA LEU A 13 10.29 -2.19 9.80
C LEU A 13 10.52 -3.70 9.67
N ASP A 14 11.79 -4.12 9.52
CA ASP A 14 12.17 -5.47 9.07
C ASP A 14 11.50 -5.84 7.75
N GLY A 15 11.49 -4.89 6.81
CA GLY A 15 10.91 -5.08 5.49
C GLY A 15 9.40 -4.83 5.44
N VAL A 16 8.88 -4.82 4.22
CA VAL A 16 7.46 -4.61 3.93
C VAL A 16 6.96 -5.75 3.07
N GLU A 17 5.82 -6.32 3.43
CA GLU A 17 5.18 -7.35 2.61
C GLU A 17 4.55 -6.74 1.36
N VAL A 18 4.82 -7.35 0.21
CA VAL A 18 4.23 -7.04 -1.09
C VAL A 18 3.79 -8.34 -1.75
N CYS A 19 2.83 -8.25 -2.67
CA CYS A 19 2.49 -9.37 -3.54
C CYS A 19 2.72 -8.97 -4.99
N LEU A 20 3.53 -9.78 -5.67
CA LEU A 20 3.91 -9.59 -7.06
C LEU A 20 3.07 -10.53 -7.94
N PRO A 21 2.21 -10.02 -8.84
CA PRO A 21 1.41 -10.89 -9.71
C PRO A 21 2.23 -11.57 -10.81
N GLN A 22 3.45 -11.07 -11.06
CA GLN A 22 4.41 -11.59 -12.02
C GLN A 22 5.82 -11.18 -11.59
N ASP A 23 6.83 -11.80 -12.19
CA ASP A 23 8.23 -11.52 -11.90
C ASP A 23 8.58 -10.07 -12.25
N ILE A 24 9.52 -9.50 -11.50
CA ILE A 24 10.10 -8.18 -11.73
C ILE A 24 11.59 -8.35 -11.99
N ASP A 25 12.03 -7.92 -13.18
CA ASP A 25 13.44 -7.86 -13.55
C ASP A 25 13.90 -6.41 -13.72
N ASP A 26 14.75 -5.94 -12.80
CA ASP A 26 15.47 -4.67 -12.89
C ASP A 26 16.92 -4.94 -13.31
N ASN A 27 17.13 -5.08 -14.62
CA ASN A 27 18.45 -5.33 -15.21
C ASN A 27 19.46 -4.19 -14.96
N GLU A 28 18.99 -2.96 -14.72
CA GLU A 28 19.88 -1.81 -14.46
C GLU A 28 20.54 -1.93 -13.09
N HIS A 29 19.85 -2.57 -12.13
CA HIS A 29 20.31 -2.73 -10.75
C HIS A 29 20.61 -4.19 -10.36
N ASP A 30 20.51 -5.13 -11.30
CA ASP A 30 20.72 -6.58 -11.09
C ASP A 30 19.79 -7.18 -10.02
N ILE A 31 18.50 -6.77 -10.03
CA ILE A 31 17.50 -7.22 -9.07
C ILE A 31 16.44 -8.04 -9.80
N HIS A 32 16.16 -9.23 -9.27
CA HIS A 32 15.14 -10.15 -9.78
C HIS A 32 14.21 -10.54 -8.63
N LEU A 33 12.92 -10.30 -8.78
CA LEU A 33 11.90 -10.66 -7.81
C LEU A 33 10.86 -11.56 -8.47
N ASP A 34 10.87 -12.84 -8.12
CA ASP A 34 9.83 -13.78 -8.54
C ASP A 34 8.45 -13.37 -8.02
N ALA A 35 7.43 -13.75 -8.79
CA ALA A 35 6.02 -13.63 -8.45
C ALA A 35 5.68 -14.28 -7.09
N GLY A 36 4.67 -13.73 -6.43
CA GLY A 36 4.15 -14.18 -5.14
C GLY A 36 4.26 -13.15 -4.02
N THR A 37 3.73 -13.51 -2.86
CA THR A 37 3.80 -12.70 -1.65
C THR A 37 5.15 -12.86 -0.98
N ARG A 38 5.83 -11.75 -0.72
CA ARG A 38 7.15 -11.74 -0.08
C ARG A 38 7.40 -10.46 0.70
N VAL A 39 8.32 -10.52 1.65
CA VAL A 39 8.84 -9.33 2.34
C VAL A 39 10.01 -8.80 1.53
N VAL A 40 9.93 -7.52 1.15
CA VAL A 40 11.00 -6.82 0.43
C VAL A 40 11.75 -5.87 1.36
N HIS A 41 13.05 -5.77 1.11
CA HIS A 41 13.98 -4.91 1.85
C HIS A 41 14.69 -3.93 0.93
N GLY A 42 15.29 -2.88 1.48
CA GLY A 42 16.16 -1.93 0.79
C GLY A 42 15.97 -1.80 -0.72
N ASP A 43 16.92 -2.36 -1.48
CA ASP A 43 16.95 -2.30 -2.95
C ASP A 43 15.79 -3.04 -3.64
N GLU A 44 15.31 -4.17 -3.10
CA GLU A 44 14.15 -4.88 -3.63
C GLU A 44 12.87 -4.04 -3.51
N ALA A 45 12.68 -3.41 -2.35
CA ALA A 45 11.55 -2.51 -2.11
C ALA A 45 11.60 -1.30 -3.04
N LEU A 46 12.81 -0.79 -3.28
CA LEU A 46 13.05 0.31 -4.19
C LEU A 46 12.80 -0.08 -5.65
N ALA A 47 13.23 -1.27 -6.07
CA ALA A 47 12.94 -1.83 -7.39
C ALA A 47 11.42 -1.92 -7.59
N TYR A 48 10.71 -2.56 -6.65
CA TYR A 48 9.24 -2.65 -6.68
C TYR A 48 8.55 -1.27 -6.85
N PHE A 49 9.02 -0.27 -6.09
CA PHE A 49 8.45 1.08 -6.12
C PHE A 49 8.70 1.81 -7.45
N ARG A 50 9.84 1.53 -8.11
CA ARG A 50 10.29 2.21 -9.33
C ARG A 50 9.77 1.58 -10.62
N VAL A 51 9.47 0.29 -10.62
CA VAL A 51 9.13 -0.44 -11.86
C VAL A 51 8.03 0.26 -12.66
N ARG A 52 8.29 0.51 -13.94
CA ARG A 52 7.34 1.21 -14.83
C ARG A 52 6.72 0.31 -15.89
N TYR A 53 7.44 -0.72 -16.29
CA TYR A 53 7.09 -1.61 -17.39
C TYR A 53 6.90 -3.03 -16.86
N GLY A 54 6.17 -3.88 -17.59
CA GLY A 54 5.84 -5.25 -17.17
C GLY A 54 4.61 -5.33 -16.25
N ILE A 55 4.56 -4.49 -15.21
CA ILE A 55 3.43 -4.42 -14.27
C ILE A 55 2.66 -3.10 -14.40
N SER A 56 1.35 -3.15 -14.11
CA SER A 56 0.45 -2.00 -13.99
C SER A 56 0.00 -1.31 -15.29
N GLY A 57 0.04 -2.00 -16.44
CA GLY A 57 -0.55 -1.53 -17.70
C GLY A 57 0.09 -0.27 -18.31
N GLY A 58 1.25 0.17 -17.81
CA GLY A 58 2.07 1.22 -18.40
C GLY A 58 1.59 2.67 -18.24
N ILE A 59 0.52 2.91 -17.47
CA ILE A 59 0.01 4.27 -17.20
C ILE A 59 0.33 4.74 -15.77
N ASP A 60 0.60 6.03 -15.64
CA ASP A 60 0.98 6.65 -14.36
C ASP A 60 -0.03 6.46 -13.22
N PRO A 61 -1.36 6.57 -13.43
CA PRO A 61 -2.33 6.36 -12.35
C PRO A 61 -2.29 4.96 -11.74
N ASN A 62 -2.02 3.94 -12.54
CA ASN A 62 -1.90 2.57 -12.06
C ASN A 62 -0.62 2.38 -11.25
N ARG A 63 0.49 3.01 -11.67
CA ARG A 63 1.72 3.07 -10.87
C ARG A 63 1.47 3.79 -9.54
N THR A 64 0.75 4.91 -9.54
CA THR A 64 0.36 5.63 -8.32
C THR A 64 -0.42 4.73 -7.37
N ARG A 65 -1.38 3.94 -7.86
CA ARG A 65 -2.12 2.98 -7.03
C ARG A 65 -1.21 1.91 -6.42
N ARG A 66 -0.26 1.37 -7.18
CA ARG A 66 0.71 0.40 -6.64
C ARG A 66 1.60 1.01 -5.55
N GLN A 67 2.04 2.25 -5.75
CA GLN A 67 2.81 2.99 -4.76
C GLN A 67 1.97 3.29 -3.50
N GLN A 68 0.69 3.63 -3.66
CA GLN A 68 -0.25 3.78 -2.55
C GLN A 68 -0.42 2.47 -1.77
N ALA A 69 -0.58 1.34 -2.45
CA ALA A 69 -0.64 0.03 -1.80
C ALA A 69 0.65 -0.28 -1.02
N PHE A 70 1.83 0.01 -1.58
CA PHE A 70 3.10 -0.15 -0.85
C PHE A 70 3.17 0.69 0.42
N ILE A 71 2.77 1.97 0.33
CA ILE A 71 2.72 2.86 1.49
C ILE A 71 1.69 2.35 2.51
N GLY A 72 0.56 1.81 2.03
CA GLY A 72 -0.44 1.12 2.85
C GLY A 72 0.16 -0.05 3.63
N SER A 73 0.84 -0.97 2.95
CA SER A 73 1.55 -2.10 3.59
C SER A 73 2.59 -1.63 4.60
N MET A 74 3.32 -0.56 4.29
CA MET A 74 4.31 0.03 5.21
C MET A 74 3.64 0.58 6.48
N ILE A 75 2.51 1.28 6.35
CA ILE A 75 1.72 1.78 7.48
C ILE A 75 1.16 0.61 8.29
N SER A 76 0.56 -0.38 7.63
CA SER A 76 0.04 -1.60 8.27
C SER A 76 1.13 -2.27 9.10
N ARG A 77 2.31 -2.49 8.48
CA ARG A 77 3.49 -3.06 9.12
C ARG A 77 3.93 -2.25 10.35
N ALA A 78 4.05 -0.93 10.21
CA ALA A 78 4.44 -0.03 11.30
C ALA A 78 3.45 -0.06 12.47
N LEU A 79 2.17 -0.33 12.21
CA LEU A 79 1.11 -0.41 13.20
C LEU A 79 0.93 -1.82 13.80
N THR A 80 1.62 -2.85 13.31
CA THR A 80 1.54 -4.21 13.88
C THR A 80 2.04 -4.25 15.33
N ALA A 81 1.41 -5.10 16.14
CA ALA A 81 1.79 -5.27 17.55
C ALA A 81 3.28 -5.64 17.72
N GLY A 82 3.84 -6.43 16.80
CA GLY A 82 5.26 -6.83 16.83
C GLY A 82 6.24 -5.68 16.60
N ILE A 83 5.92 -4.71 15.72
CA ILE A 83 6.72 -3.50 15.56
C ILE A 83 6.54 -2.59 16.77
N LEU A 84 5.29 -2.36 17.20
CA LEU A 84 4.99 -1.43 18.30
C LEU A 84 5.55 -1.88 19.66
N ALA A 85 5.73 -3.19 19.87
CA ALA A 85 6.36 -3.73 21.07
C ALA A 85 7.90 -3.58 21.10
N ARG A 86 8.53 -3.14 19.99
CA ARG A 86 9.98 -3.00 19.84
C ARG A 86 10.39 -1.52 19.77
N PRO A 87 10.77 -0.90 20.90
CA PRO A 87 11.06 0.53 20.95
C PRO A 87 12.26 0.93 20.08
N ASP A 88 13.25 0.04 19.93
CA ASP A 88 14.39 0.23 19.03
C ASP A 88 13.95 0.38 17.57
N LYS A 89 12.99 -0.44 17.11
CA LYS A 89 12.47 -0.40 15.73
C LYS A 89 11.58 0.80 15.48
N VAL A 90 10.70 1.12 16.44
CA VAL A 90 9.87 2.32 16.38
C VAL A 90 10.74 3.57 16.29
N LEU A 91 11.77 3.67 17.14
CA LEU A 91 12.71 4.81 17.11
C LEU A 91 13.53 4.84 15.82
N SER A 92 14.00 3.69 15.33
CA SER A 92 14.72 3.60 14.06
C SER A 92 13.86 4.09 12.89
N PHE A 93 12.60 3.66 12.83
CA PHE A 93 11.67 4.09 11.80
C PHE A 93 11.37 5.58 11.88
N MET A 94 11.10 6.11 13.08
CA MET A 94 10.88 7.55 13.27
C MET A 94 12.09 8.40 12.90
N ASN A 95 13.30 7.94 13.23
CA ASN A 95 14.54 8.60 12.83
C ASN A 95 14.70 8.58 11.31
N ALA A 96 14.52 7.43 10.66
CA ALA A 96 14.59 7.33 9.20
C ALA A 96 13.55 8.23 8.52
N ALA A 97 12.31 8.27 9.02
CA ALA A 97 11.25 9.13 8.51
C ALA A 97 11.54 10.63 8.71
N THR A 98 12.07 11.03 9.86
CA THR A 98 12.37 12.45 10.15
C THR A 98 13.62 12.95 9.43
N SER A 99 14.64 12.11 9.26
CA SER A 99 15.82 12.42 8.46
C SER A 99 15.51 12.50 6.96
N SER A 100 14.45 11.82 6.50
CA SER A 100 14.10 11.73 5.09
C SER A 100 13.10 12.77 4.60
N LEU A 101 12.25 13.24 5.50
CA LEU A 101 11.29 14.29 5.22
C LEU A 101 11.91 15.68 5.42
N GLN A 102 12.04 16.43 4.34
CA GLN A 102 12.14 17.88 4.45
C GLN A 102 10.75 18.40 4.79
N THR A 103 10.57 18.79 6.05
CA THR A 103 9.29 19.23 6.58
C THR A 103 9.44 20.52 7.38
N ASN A 104 8.37 21.30 7.45
CA ASN A 104 8.24 22.44 8.35
C ASN A 104 7.81 22.04 9.77
N PHE A 105 7.69 20.74 10.07
CA PHE A 105 7.46 20.28 11.45
C PHE A 105 8.61 20.72 12.36
N LYS A 106 8.25 21.38 13.48
CA LYS A 106 9.20 21.88 14.47
C LYS A 106 9.66 20.75 15.41
N GLY A 107 10.50 19.85 14.89
CA GLY A 107 11.07 18.72 15.64
C GLY A 107 10.22 17.45 15.60
N ILE A 108 10.55 16.48 16.46
CA ILE A 108 9.98 15.12 16.42
C ILE A 108 8.58 15.00 17.03
N ALA A 109 8.20 15.91 17.94
CA ALA A 109 6.93 15.82 18.67
C ALA A 109 5.68 15.88 17.76
N PRO A 110 5.57 16.82 16.78
CA PRO A 110 4.44 16.83 15.84
C PRO A 110 4.32 15.54 15.01
N MET A 111 5.46 14.91 14.68
CA MET A 111 5.46 13.64 13.94
C MET A 111 4.99 12.48 14.83
N ALA A 112 5.40 12.48 16.10
CA ALA A 112 4.90 11.54 17.09
C ALA A 112 3.38 11.68 17.25
N ASP A 113 2.86 12.91 17.38
CA ASP A 113 1.42 13.18 17.48
C ASP A 113 0.66 12.69 16.24
N LEU A 114 1.20 12.92 15.05
CA LEU A 114 0.63 12.40 13.81
C LEU A 114 0.57 10.85 13.82
N ALA A 115 1.65 10.19 14.21
CA ALA A 115 1.69 8.74 14.31
C ALA A 115 0.69 8.20 15.35
N PHE A 116 0.57 8.85 16.51
CA PHE A 116 -0.42 8.50 17.53
C PHE A 116 -1.85 8.66 17.03
N ASN A 117 -2.14 9.73 16.28
CA ASN A 117 -3.45 9.93 15.67
C ASN A 117 -3.73 8.90 14.57
N ALA A 118 -2.77 8.61 13.70
CA ALA A 118 -2.88 7.57 12.68
C ALA A 118 -3.18 6.19 13.30
N ARG A 119 -2.51 5.85 14.41
CA ARG A 119 -2.80 4.63 15.17
C ARG A 119 -4.23 4.60 15.72
N LYS A 120 -4.75 5.72 16.23
CA LYS A 120 -6.13 5.81 16.73
C LYS A 120 -7.16 5.71 15.61
N VAL A 121 -6.86 6.25 14.44
CA VAL A 121 -7.69 6.14 13.22
C VAL A 121 -7.75 4.68 12.76
N GLY A 122 -6.63 3.97 12.83
CA GLY A 122 -6.52 2.58 12.37
C GLY A 122 -6.32 2.47 10.85
N ALA A 123 -5.62 1.42 10.42
CA ALA A 123 -5.21 1.26 9.02
C ALA A 123 -6.39 1.18 8.02
N ASP A 124 -7.53 0.62 8.45
CA ASP A 124 -8.76 0.52 7.63
C ASP A 124 -9.41 1.87 7.30
N ASN A 125 -9.10 2.91 8.10
CA ASN A 125 -9.64 4.25 7.92
C ASN A 125 -8.65 5.19 7.24
N ILE A 126 -7.42 4.75 6.97
CA ILE A 126 -6.43 5.49 6.18
C ILE A 126 -6.66 5.12 4.71
N LYS A 127 -7.31 6.02 3.97
CA LYS A 127 -7.66 5.83 2.56
C LYS A 127 -6.71 6.58 1.63
N PHE A 128 -6.31 5.91 0.56
CA PHE A 128 -5.53 6.49 -0.52
C PHE A 128 -6.42 6.72 -1.74
N VAL A 129 -6.52 7.99 -2.15
CA VAL A 129 -7.33 8.41 -3.29
C VAL A 129 -6.40 8.99 -4.34
N THR A 130 -6.55 8.55 -5.59
CA THR A 130 -5.90 9.21 -6.74
C THR A 130 -6.82 10.30 -7.26
N THR A 131 -6.28 11.47 -7.62
CA THR A 131 -7.08 12.57 -8.17
C THR A 131 -7.88 12.11 -9.39
N PRO A 132 -9.19 12.44 -9.51
CA PRO A 132 -10.01 12.01 -10.63
C PRO A 132 -9.43 12.40 -11.99
N TRP A 133 -9.26 11.42 -12.87
CA TRP A 133 -8.62 11.58 -14.18
C TRP A 133 -9.37 10.83 -15.29
N THR A 134 -9.12 11.22 -16.53
CA THR A 134 -9.59 10.55 -17.76
C THR A 134 -8.48 10.56 -18.81
N PHE A 135 -8.61 9.72 -19.84
CA PHE A 135 -7.79 9.86 -21.04
C PHE A 135 -8.13 11.18 -21.75
N SER A 136 -7.10 11.86 -22.23
CA SER A 136 -7.24 13.10 -22.97
C SER A 136 -7.34 12.82 -24.46
N ASP A 137 -8.33 13.42 -25.11
CA ASP A 137 -8.44 13.40 -26.58
C ASP A 137 -7.47 14.40 -27.24
N LYS A 138 -6.81 15.26 -26.44
CA LYS A 138 -5.95 16.36 -26.92
C LYS A 138 -4.51 15.92 -27.16
N VAL A 139 -4.06 14.87 -26.47
CA VAL A 139 -2.69 14.36 -26.52
C VAL A 139 -2.74 12.84 -26.59
N SER A 140 -2.05 12.25 -27.57
CA SER A 140 -1.97 10.79 -27.69
C SER A 140 -1.45 10.17 -26.39
N ALA A 141 -2.21 9.25 -25.80
CA ALA A 141 -1.93 8.64 -24.50
C ALA A 141 -1.79 9.64 -23.32
N GLY A 142 -2.36 10.84 -23.45
CA GLY A 142 -2.42 11.82 -22.39
C GLY A 142 -3.50 11.49 -21.36
N ILE A 143 -3.29 11.97 -20.13
CA ILE A 143 -4.32 11.97 -19.08
C ILE A 143 -4.64 13.41 -18.67
N GLU A 144 -5.90 13.68 -18.34
CA GLU A 144 -6.34 14.97 -17.84
C GLU A 144 -7.21 14.81 -16.58
N TRP A 145 -7.12 15.79 -15.70
CA TRP A 145 -7.97 15.85 -14.51
C TRP A 145 -9.41 16.14 -14.89
N THR A 146 -10.34 15.47 -14.22
CA THR A 146 -11.77 15.74 -14.37
C THR A 146 -12.22 16.82 -13.39
N GLU A 147 -13.44 17.34 -13.56
CA GLU A 147 -14.08 18.25 -12.61
C GLU A 147 -14.22 17.67 -11.19
N GLY A 148 -14.11 16.34 -11.03
CA GLY A 148 -14.10 15.68 -9.72
C GLY A 148 -12.95 16.12 -8.82
N VAL A 149 -11.86 16.64 -9.38
CA VAL A 149 -10.71 17.15 -8.60
C VAL A 149 -11.13 18.31 -7.69
N GLU A 150 -11.95 19.24 -8.19
CA GLU A 150 -12.44 20.37 -7.37
C GLU A 150 -13.35 19.91 -6.23
N ARG A 151 -14.16 18.87 -6.47
CA ARG A 151 -14.99 18.25 -5.43
C ARG A 151 -14.12 17.58 -4.36
N LEU A 152 -13.10 16.83 -4.76
CA LEU A 152 -12.17 16.19 -3.84
C LEU A 152 -11.44 17.23 -2.98
N TRP A 153 -10.94 18.31 -3.58
CA TRP A 153 -10.26 19.39 -2.85
C TRP A 153 -11.19 20.17 -1.92
N ALA A 154 -12.46 20.35 -2.29
CA ALA A 154 -13.46 20.95 -1.41
C ALA A 154 -13.68 20.10 -0.15
N LEU A 155 -13.76 18.77 -0.29
CA LEU A 155 -13.85 17.87 0.87
C LEU A 155 -12.64 18.01 1.78
N ALA A 156 -11.43 18.03 1.22
CA ALA A 156 -10.19 18.15 1.99
C ALA A 156 -10.07 19.50 2.72
N ARG A 157 -10.42 20.62 2.06
CA ARG A 157 -10.38 21.96 2.69
C ARG A 157 -11.41 22.14 3.78
N ASP A 158 -12.60 21.59 3.59
CA ASP A 158 -13.72 21.72 4.53
C ASP A 158 -13.70 20.66 5.64
N ASP A 159 -12.68 19.81 5.68
CA ASP A 159 -12.56 18.67 6.61
C ASP A 159 -13.80 17.74 6.59
N LYS A 160 -14.27 17.42 5.39
CA LYS A 160 -15.44 16.56 5.17
C LYS A 160 -15.01 15.12 4.81
N PRO A 161 -15.76 14.10 5.27
CA PRO A 161 -15.50 12.72 4.87
C PRO A 161 -15.54 12.50 3.37
N LEU A 162 -14.79 11.50 2.88
CA LEU A 162 -14.87 11.04 1.49
C LEU A 162 -16.29 10.57 1.17
N THR A 163 -16.81 11.03 0.03
CA THR A 163 -18.08 10.55 -0.52
C THR A 163 -17.91 9.16 -1.14
N ALA A 164 -19.03 8.45 -1.36
CA ALA A 164 -19.02 7.14 -2.02
C ALA A 164 -18.31 7.15 -3.39
N GLU A 165 -18.38 8.27 -4.12
CA GLU A 165 -17.66 8.50 -5.38
C GLU A 165 -16.15 8.28 -5.25
N PHE A 166 -15.55 8.76 -4.15
CA PHE A 166 -14.10 8.67 -3.93
C PHE A 166 -13.68 7.45 -3.12
N ARG A 167 -14.59 6.83 -2.37
CA ARG A 167 -14.29 5.60 -1.60
C ARG A 167 -14.27 4.34 -2.46
N LYS A 168 -15.10 4.27 -3.50
CA LYS A 168 -15.23 3.07 -4.35
C LYS A 168 -13.95 2.62 -5.05
N ASP A 169 -12.99 3.52 -5.23
CA ASP A 169 -11.70 3.25 -5.88
C ASP A 169 -10.51 3.53 -4.94
N ALA A 170 -10.77 3.74 -3.64
CA ALA A 170 -9.75 4.05 -2.66
C ALA A 170 -9.13 2.77 -2.10
N LEU A 171 -7.81 2.72 -2.06
CA LEU A 171 -7.08 1.69 -1.30
C LEU A 171 -7.10 2.05 0.18
N SER A 172 -7.06 1.04 1.05
CA SER A 172 -6.89 1.20 2.48
C SER A 172 -5.49 0.79 2.93
N ALA A 173 -4.94 1.42 3.96
CA ALA A 173 -3.72 0.91 4.58
C ALA A 173 -3.93 -0.46 5.26
N GLY A 174 -5.15 -0.80 5.65
CA GLY A 174 -5.51 -2.11 6.21
C GLY A 174 -5.84 -3.19 5.16
N ASP A 175 -5.78 -2.85 3.88
CA ASP A 175 -5.90 -3.86 2.82
C ASP A 175 -4.66 -4.75 2.87
N GLY A 176 -4.87 -6.06 2.87
CA GLY A 176 -3.84 -7.07 2.70
C GLY A 176 -3.17 -6.95 1.35
N THR A 177 -2.01 -7.60 1.22
CA THR A 177 -1.21 -7.59 0.00
C THR A 177 -1.92 -8.24 -1.20
N ASP A 178 -2.86 -9.14 -0.95
CA ASP A 178 -3.79 -9.75 -1.91
C ASP A 178 -5.13 -9.00 -2.05
N GLY A 179 -5.39 -8.00 -1.21
CA GLY A 179 -6.64 -7.23 -1.21
C GLY A 179 -7.71 -7.78 -0.29
N THR A 180 -7.41 -8.83 0.48
CA THR A 180 -8.24 -9.25 1.60
C THR A 180 -8.04 -8.32 2.79
N SER A 181 -9.06 -8.09 3.61
CA SER A 181 -8.87 -7.29 4.83
C SER A 181 -8.01 -8.09 5.81
N THR A 182 -6.83 -7.57 6.14
CA THR A 182 -5.95 -8.16 7.15
C THR A 182 -6.22 -7.53 8.51
N ASP A 183 -6.55 -8.33 9.53
CA ASP A 183 -6.56 -7.85 10.91
C ASP A 183 -5.11 -7.60 11.36
N PRO A 184 -4.69 -6.35 11.64
CA PRO A 184 -3.32 -6.04 12.06
C PRO A 184 -2.94 -6.64 13.44
N SER A 185 -3.90 -7.29 14.12
CA SER A 185 -3.71 -8.03 15.37
C SER A 185 -3.26 -9.48 15.16
N ALA A 186 -3.34 -10.01 13.93
CA ALA A 186 -2.92 -11.38 13.65
C ALA A 186 -1.38 -11.50 13.68
N PRO A 187 -0.81 -12.51 14.38
CA PRO A 187 0.61 -12.77 14.30
C PRO A 187 0.94 -13.17 12.85
N GLY A 188 1.95 -12.51 12.26
CA GLY A 188 2.35 -12.73 10.87
C GLY A 188 2.53 -14.22 10.59
N SER A 189 1.77 -14.75 9.65
CA SER A 189 1.99 -16.10 9.14
C SER A 189 3.31 -16.11 8.41
N ALA A 190 4.37 -16.51 9.12
CA ALA A 190 5.50 -17.13 8.46
C ALA A 190 4.96 -18.40 7.80
N SER A 191 4.68 -18.36 6.50
CA SER A 191 4.41 -19.56 5.71
C SER A 191 5.69 -20.39 5.69
N ALA A 192 5.77 -21.33 6.63
CA ALA A 192 6.71 -22.43 6.57
C ALA A 192 6.32 -23.33 5.40
N THR A 193 7.24 -23.51 4.46
CA THR A 193 7.22 -24.54 3.44
C THR A 193 7.07 -25.91 4.09
N THR A 194 6.01 -26.65 3.76
CA THR A 194 5.97 -28.10 3.97
C THR A 194 5.30 -28.79 2.77
N ASP A 195 6.14 -29.54 2.05
CA ASP A 195 5.76 -30.62 1.16
C ASP A 195 4.94 -31.70 1.88
N GLY A 196 3.99 -32.32 1.18
CA GLY A 196 3.57 -33.70 1.44
C GLY A 196 2.10 -33.96 1.77
N SER A 197 1.32 -34.26 0.73
CA SER A 197 0.29 -35.32 0.64
C SER A 197 -0.59 -35.65 1.86
N SER A 198 -1.90 -35.34 1.77
CA SER A 198 -2.99 -36.34 1.91
C SER A 198 -4.37 -35.74 1.64
N ALA A 199 -5.21 -36.57 1.00
CA ALA A 199 -6.58 -36.28 0.59
C ALA A 199 -7.54 -36.04 1.78
N GLY A 200 -8.45 -35.08 1.61
CA GLY A 200 -9.59 -34.83 2.49
C GLY A 200 -10.65 -33.95 1.80
N THR A 201 -11.83 -34.53 1.61
CA THR A 201 -13.07 -34.07 0.96
C THR A 201 -13.48 -32.60 1.18
N PRO A 202 -14.10 -31.91 0.19
CA PRO A 202 -14.51 -30.51 0.35
C PRO A 202 -15.74 -30.39 1.25
N ARG A 203 -15.64 -29.55 2.29
CA ARG A 203 -16.79 -29.08 3.06
C ARG A 203 -17.22 -27.72 2.51
N GLU A 204 -18.27 -27.77 1.70
CA GLU A 204 -19.08 -26.63 1.28
C GLU A 204 -19.58 -25.88 2.53
N SER A 205 -19.18 -24.61 2.65
CA SER A 205 -19.64 -23.68 3.67
C SER A 205 -20.22 -22.47 2.97
N THR A 206 -21.49 -22.59 2.58
CA THR A 206 -22.37 -21.46 2.27
C THR A 206 -22.58 -20.63 3.54
N GLY A 207 -22.04 -19.41 3.56
CA GLY A 207 -22.26 -18.38 4.59
C GLY A 207 -22.30 -17.01 3.92
N PRO A 208 -23.07 -16.06 4.47
CA PRO A 208 -24.03 -15.25 3.70
C PRO A 208 -23.40 -14.12 2.89
N ASP A 209 -24.04 -13.84 1.75
CA ASP A 209 -23.93 -12.59 0.98
C ASP A 209 -24.17 -11.39 1.91
N GLY A 210 -23.07 -10.86 2.44
CA GLY A 210 -23.03 -9.55 3.07
C GLY A 210 -22.96 -8.48 1.98
N SER A 211 -24.12 -7.94 1.62
CA SER A 211 -24.25 -6.67 0.90
C SER A 211 -23.70 -5.51 1.75
N GLY A 212 -22.38 -5.43 1.89
CA GLY A 212 -21.66 -4.20 2.22
C GLY A 212 -21.11 -3.65 0.92
N GLY A 213 -21.51 -2.44 0.53
CA GLY A 213 -20.94 -1.79 -0.66
C GLY A 213 -19.42 -1.82 -0.56
N SER A 214 -18.76 -2.39 -1.57
CA SER A 214 -17.31 -2.61 -1.58
C SER A 214 -16.57 -1.28 -1.58
N ASP A 215 -16.35 -0.70 -0.41
CA ASP A 215 -15.33 0.33 -0.22
C ASP A 215 -13.98 -0.36 -0.44
N GLY A 216 -13.24 0.03 -1.48
CA GLY A 216 -11.99 -0.63 -1.85
C GLY A 216 -11.80 -0.72 -3.35
N LEU A 217 -10.54 -0.71 -3.80
CA LEU A 217 -10.21 -0.87 -5.21
C LEU A 217 -10.72 -2.22 -5.75
N SER A 218 -11.47 -2.20 -6.86
CA SER A 218 -11.99 -3.43 -7.48
C SER A 218 -10.88 -4.41 -7.87
N THR A 219 -11.19 -5.70 -8.01
CA THR A 219 -10.27 -6.74 -8.53
C THR A 219 -9.59 -6.29 -9.82
N SER A 220 -10.36 -5.81 -10.80
CA SER A 220 -9.83 -5.26 -12.05
C SER A 220 -8.96 -4.02 -11.85
N GLY A 221 -9.27 -3.18 -10.86
CA GLY A 221 -8.47 -2.02 -10.49
C GLY A 221 -7.14 -2.42 -9.86
N ARG A 222 -7.11 -3.49 -9.06
CA ARG A 222 -5.91 -4.09 -8.47
C ARG A 222 -5.02 -4.72 -9.53
N GLU A 223 -5.58 -5.53 -10.42
CA GLU A 223 -4.87 -6.11 -11.57
C GLU A 223 -4.26 -5.01 -12.45
N ALA A 224 -5.05 -3.98 -12.78
CA ALA A 224 -4.57 -2.83 -13.54
C ALA A 224 -3.47 -2.07 -12.82
N ALA A 225 -3.48 -2.03 -11.48
CA ALA A 225 -2.43 -1.48 -10.65
C ALA A 225 -1.23 -2.43 -10.49
N GLY A 226 -1.23 -3.64 -11.06
CA GLY A 226 -0.15 -4.62 -10.89
C GLY A 226 -0.06 -5.14 -9.46
N LEU A 227 -1.19 -5.25 -8.79
CA LEU A 227 -1.35 -5.85 -7.47
C LEU A 227 -1.97 -7.24 -7.60
N CYS A 228 -1.71 -8.11 -6.62
CA CYS A 228 -2.40 -9.39 -6.52
C CYS A 228 -3.88 -9.23 -6.15
N THR A 229 -4.65 -10.28 -6.44
CA THR A 229 -6.10 -10.40 -6.27
C THR A 229 -6.50 -11.78 -5.75
#